data_AF-A0A7S4KMG4-F1
#
_entry.id   AF-A0A7S4KMG4-F1
#
_cell.length_a   1.000
_cell.length_b   1.000
_cell.length_c   1.000
_cell.angle_alpha   90.00
_cell.angle_beta   90.00
_cell.angle_gamma   90.00
#
_symmetry.space_group_name_H-M   'P 1'
#
loop_
_entity.id
_entity.type
_entity.pdbx_description
1 polymer ?
#
loop_
_entity_poly.entity_id
_entity_poly.type
_entity_poly.pdbx_seq_one_letter_code
_entity_poly.pdbx_strand_id
1 'polypeptide(L)'
;SLGVWCAQPMSVAQVLDEIYYQGQLETKSNGKGKIGWEKCYVRLEGNQLIRFSDKQRYGSEIGRVDLSSIQNFTLEKQAFKFAYVTPSKKSRTRSFRIPQKGEGDLTEWIKQIR
;
A
#
# COMPACT_ATOMS: atom_id res chain seq x y z
N SER A 1 45.58 -8.50 8.69
CA SER A 1 44.44 -8.29 9.61
C SER A 1 43.17 -8.25 8.77
N LEU A 2 42.23 -9.17 9.01
CA LEU A 2 40.92 -9.20 8.35
C LEU A 2 40.04 -8.12 8.97
N GLY A 3 39.75 -7.06 8.22
CA GLY A 3 38.80 -6.02 8.63
C GLY A 3 37.39 -6.58 8.60
N VAL A 4 36.86 -6.95 9.76
CA VAL A 4 35.44 -7.26 9.94
C VAL A 4 34.67 -5.96 9.78
N TRP A 5 33.95 -5.83 8.67
CA TRP A 5 32.97 -4.75 8.49
C TRP A 5 31.76 -5.08 9.35
N CYS A 6 31.68 -4.47 10.53
CA CYS A 6 30.43 -4.45 11.28
C CYS A 6 29.40 -3.66 10.45
N ALA A 7 28.45 -4.35 9.83
CA ALA A 7 27.26 -3.71 9.29
C ALA A 7 26.55 -3.04 10.48
N GLN A 8 26.47 -1.71 10.46
CA GLN A 8 25.77 -0.97 11.51
C GLN A 8 24.30 -1.41 11.53
N PRO A 9 23.72 -1.72 12.70
CA PRO A 9 22.29 -1.93 12.81
C PRO A 9 21.58 -0.61 12.44
N MET A 10 20.72 -0.64 11.42
CA MET A 10 19.94 0.53 11.02
C MET A 10 19.09 1.02 12.20
N SER A 11 19.12 2.34 12.43
CA SER A 11 18.32 2.98 13.47
C SER A 11 16.84 3.02 13.08
N VAL A 12 15.93 2.88 14.05
CA VAL A 12 14.47 2.94 13.85
C VAL A 12 14.01 4.24 13.19
N ALA A 13 14.79 5.33 13.32
CA ALA A 13 14.53 6.60 12.66
C ALA A 13 14.69 6.50 11.12
N GLN A 14 15.62 5.69 10.61
CA GLN A 14 15.80 5.49 9.17
C GLN A 14 14.70 4.61 8.55
N VAL A 15 14.06 3.75 9.35
CA VAL A 15 12.89 2.97 8.91
C VAL A 15 11.67 3.87 8.66
N LEU A 16 11.61 5.04 9.31
CA LEU A 16 10.56 6.04 9.08
C LEU A 16 10.85 6.96 7.88
N ASP A 17 12.12 7.08 7.46
CA ASP A 17 12.57 7.92 6.35
C ASP A 17 12.13 7.40 4.97
N GLU A 18 11.67 6.15 4.89
CA GLU A 18 11.19 5.54 3.64
C GLU A 18 9.66 5.58 3.48
N ILE A 19 8.93 6.22 4.42
CA ILE A 19 7.47 6.37 4.32
C ILE A 19 7.15 7.61 3.47
N TYR A 20 6.94 7.41 2.18
CA TYR A 20 6.70 8.49 1.21
C TYR A 20 5.30 9.09 1.32
N TYR A 21 4.30 8.26 1.60
CA TYR A 21 2.90 8.70 1.65
C TYR A 21 2.03 7.71 2.44
N GLN A 22 1.03 8.21 3.16
CA GLN A 22 0.12 7.37 3.92
C GLN A 22 -1.24 8.02 4.15
N GLY A 23 -2.28 7.19 4.28
CA GLY A 23 -3.63 7.69 4.49
C GLY A 23 -4.68 6.58 4.55
N GLN A 24 -5.91 6.99 4.85
CA GLN A 24 -7.04 6.07 4.88
C GLN A 24 -7.67 5.95 3.49
N LEU A 25 -7.76 4.72 2.98
CA LEU A 25 -8.44 4.39 1.73
C LEU A 25 -9.52 3.34 1.99
N GLU A 26 -10.42 3.14 1.05
CA GLU A 26 -11.32 1.99 1.04
C GLU A 26 -10.86 0.98 0.00
N THR A 27 -10.80 -0.30 0.36
CA THR A 27 -10.49 -1.42 -0.54
C THR A 27 -11.69 -2.35 -0.63
N LYS A 28 -11.87 -3.05 -1.76
CA LYS A 28 -12.84 -4.14 -1.82
C LYS A 28 -12.44 -5.26 -0.86
N SER A 29 -13.41 -5.76 -0.09
CA SER A 29 -13.21 -6.91 0.79
C SER A 29 -12.88 -8.18 -0.02
N ASN A 30 -11.98 -9.01 0.48
CA ASN A 30 -11.69 -10.34 -0.08
C ASN A 30 -12.32 -11.48 0.75
N GLY A 31 -13.10 -11.16 1.78
CA GLY A 31 -13.68 -12.16 2.69
C GLY A 31 -14.86 -12.91 2.07
N LYS A 32 -14.96 -14.23 2.31
CA LYS A 32 -16.16 -15.01 1.99
C LYS A 32 -17.36 -14.41 2.74
N GLY A 33 -18.33 -13.85 2.01
CA GLY A 33 -19.56 -13.28 2.56
C GLY A 33 -19.56 -11.77 2.83
N LYS A 34 -18.44 -11.06 2.62
CA LYS A 34 -18.38 -9.60 2.70
C LYS A 34 -18.32 -8.99 1.30
N ILE A 35 -19.44 -8.45 0.84
CA ILE A 35 -19.52 -7.69 -0.40
C ILE A 35 -19.52 -6.22 -0.01
N GLY A 36 -18.44 -5.50 -0.32
CA GLY A 36 -18.38 -4.07 -0.02
C GLY A 36 -16.97 -3.49 -0.02
N TRP A 37 -16.95 -2.18 0.18
CA TRP A 37 -15.74 -1.40 0.40
C TRP A 37 -15.49 -1.32 1.91
N GLU A 38 -14.30 -1.73 2.34
CA GLU A 38 -13.87 -1.65 3.73
C GLU A 38 -12.75 -0.62 3.86
N LYS A 39 -12.82 0.21 4.90
CA LYS A 39 -11.76 1.16 5.24
C LYS A 39 -10.49 0.39 5.64
N CYS A 40 -9.36 0.84 5.13
CA CYS A 40 -8.03 0.35 5.47
C CYS A 40 -7.05 1.53 5.56
N TYR A 41 -6.02 1.39 6.37
CA TYR A 41 -4.88 2.30 6.33
C TYR A 41 -3.89 1.81 5.29
N VAL A 42 -3.40 2.71 4.44
CA VAL A 42 -2.45 2.39 3.38
C VAL A 42 -1.21 3.25 3.55
N ARG A 43 -0.06 2.63 3.32
CA ARG A 43 1.25 3.27 3.41
C ARG A 43 2.10 2.88 2.20
N LEU A 44 2.80 3.87 1.64
CA LEU A 44 3.87 3.68 0.68
C LEU A 44 5.19 3.72 1.43
N GLU A 45 5.89 2.59 1.44
CA GLU A 45 7.23 2.42 1.99
C GLU A 45 8.18 1.99 0.88
N GLY A 46 9.06 2.88 0.42
CA GLY A 46 9.87 2.62 -0.78
C GLY A 46 9.00 2.25 -1.99
N ASN A 47 9.30 1.12 -2.61
CA ASN A 47 8.54 0.57 -3.73
C ASN A 47 7.39 -0.36 -3.32
N GLN A 48 6.94 -0.29 -2.07
CA GLN A 48 5.93 -1.19 -1.51
C GLN A 48 4.68 -0.40 -1.08
N LEU A 49 3.52 -0.86 -1.55
CA LEU A 49 2.22 -0.42 -1.07
C LEU A 49 1.70 -1.44 -0.04
N ILE A 50 1.63 -1.01 1.21
CA ILE A 50 1.26 -1.83 2.37
C ILE A 50 -0.11 -1.41 2.88
N ARG A 51 -0.94 -2.39 3.23
CA ARG A 51 -2.29 -2.18 3.75
C ARG A 51 -2.43 -2.78 5.14
N PHE A 52 -3.17 -2.09 5.99
CA PHE A 52 -3.44 -2.49 7.36
C PHE A 52 -4.95 -2.62 7.62
N SER A 53 -5.34 -3.59 8.47
CA SER A 53 -6.74 -3.88 8.82
C SER A 53 -7.42 -2.76 9.58
N ASP A 54 -6.64 -1.99 10.34
CA ASP A 54 -7.17 -1.02 11.27
C ASP A 54 -7.37 0.35 10.59
N LYS A 55 -8.32 1.12 11.12
CA LYS A 55 -8.52 2.52 10.77
C LYS A 55 -7.43 3.41 11.38
N GLN A 56 -6.60 2.88 12.28
CA GLN A 56 -5.47 3.53 12.91
C GLN A 56 -4.11 3.13 12.29
N ARG A 57 -3.10 4.01 12.42
CA ARG A 57 -1.76 3.93 11.80
C ARG A 57 -0.93 2.67 12.10
N TYR A 58 -1.35 1.83 13.06
CA TYR A 58 -0.58 0.71 13.60
C TYR A 58 -1.34 -0.63 13.61
N GLY A 59 -2.34 -0.78 12.74
CA GLY A 59 -3.07 -2.05 12.60
C GLY A 59 -2.22 -3.21 12.09
N SER A 60 -2.80 -4.41 12.08
CA SER A 60 -2.15 -5.58 11.47
C SER A 60 -2.05 -5.44 9.96
N GLU A 61 -0.90 -5.79 9.38
CA GLU A 61 -0.73 -5.84 7.92
C GLU A 61 -1.69 -6.89 7.32
N ILE A 62 -2.51 -6.47 6.36
CA ILE A 62 -3.44 -7.33 5.61
C ILE A 62 -3.02 -7.54 4.16
N GLY A 63 -1.94 -6.89 3.74
CA GLY A 63 -1.24 -7.26 2.52
C GLY A 63 -0.38 -6.16 1.96
N ARG A 64 0.55 -6.61 1.12
CA ARG A 64 1.60 -5.81 0.51
C ARG A 64 1.62 -6.04 -1.01
N VAL A 65 1.97 -4.98 -1.74
CA VAL A 65 2.12 -5.00 -3.21
C VAL A 65 3.43 -4.29 -3.55
N ASP A 66 4.24 -4.93 -4.37
CA ASP A 66 5.41 -4.29 -4.98
C ASP A 66 4.94 -3.44 -6.16
N LEU A 67 5.22 -2.14 -6.14
CA LEU A 67 4.81 -1.20 -7.18
C LEU A 67 5.43 -1.54 -8.54
N SER A 68 6.62 -2.16 -8.58
CA SER A 68 7.26 -2.60 -9.83
C SER A 68 6.49 -3.72 -10.54
N SER A 69 5.62 -4.43 -9.80
CA SER A 69 4.80 -5.52 -10.33
C SER A 69 3.43 -5.04 -10.85
N ILE A 70 3.12 -3.74 -10.71
CA ILE A 70 1.83 -3.17 -11.11
C ILE A 70 1.69 -3.17 -12.64
N GLN A 71 0.50 -3.54 -13.09
CA GLN A 71 0.07 -3.59 -14.48
C GLN A 71 -1.36 -3.06 -14.59
N ASN A 72 -1.78 -2.64 -15.78
CA ASN A 72 -3.18 -2.28 -16.07
C ASN A 72 -3.78 -1.29 -15.05
N PHE A 73 -3.05 -0.21 -14.75
CA PHE A 73 -3.53 0.86 -13.86
C PHE A 73 -4.69 1.62 -14.52
N THR A 74 -5.80 1.76 -13.81
CA THR A 74 -7.03 2.43 -14.25
C THR A 74 -7.46 3.45 -13.21
N LEU A 75 -7.83 4.63 -13.69
CA LEU A 75 -8.34 5.73 -12.87
C LEU A 75 -9.83 5.95 -13.15
N GLU A 76 -10.62 6.08 -12.09
CA GLU A 76 -12.04 6.43 -12.09
C GLU A 76 -12.26 7.68 -11.22
N LYS A 77 -13.45 8.31 -11.26
CA LYS A 77 -13.73 9.61 -10.62
C LYS A 77 -13.27 9.74 -9.15
N GLN A 78 -13.36 8.67 -8.36
CA GLN A 78 -12.96 8.66 -6.94
C GLN A 78 -12.15 7.41 -6.56
N ALA A 79 -11.73 6.63 -7.55
CA ALA A 79 -11.16 5.31 -7.35
C ALA A 79 -10.01 5.05 -8.30
N PHE A 80 -9.06 4.24 -7.88
CA PHE A 80 -8.02 3.71 -8.73
C PHE A 80 -7.94 2.20 -8.57
N LYS A 81 -7.56 1.53 -9.66
CA LYS A 81 -7.47 0.08 -9.73
C LYS A 81 -6.22 -0.30 -10.48
N PHE A 82 -5.62 -1.41 -10.09
CA PHE A 82 -4.50 -1.98 -10.83
C PHE A 82 -4.49 -3.51 -10.73
N ALA A 83 -3.86 -4.15 -11.70
CA ALA A 83 -3.43 -5.53 -11.61
C ALA A 83 -1.97 -5.58 -11.09
N TYR A 84 -1.56 -6.68 -10.50
CA TYR A 84 -0.19 -6.91 -10.08
C TYR A 84 0.14 -8.40 -10.07
N VAL A 85 1.41 -8.74 -10.28
CA VAL A 85 1.86 -10.13 -10.30
C VAL A 85 2.43 -10.49 -8.92
N THR A 86 1.88 -11.52 -8.28
CA THR A 86 2.42 -12.02 -7.02
C THR A 86 3.72 -12.82 -7.26
N PRO A 87 4.56 -13.04 -6.23
CA PRO A 87 5.74 -13.92 -6.35
C PRO A 87 5.43 -15.33 -6.88
N SER A 88 4.21 -15.81 -6.60
CA SER A 88 3.66 -17.06 -7.17
C SER A 88 3.21 -16.97 -8.64
N LYS A 89 3.59 -15.90 -9.35
CA LYS A 89 3.24 -15.60 -10.76
C LYS A 89 1.74 -15.56 -11.05
N LYS A 90 0.90 -15.37 -10.03
CA LYS A 90 -0.55 -15.20 -10.20
C LYS A 90 -0.86 -13.71 -10.34
N SER A 91 -1.61 -13.35 -11.38
CA SER A 91 -2.14 -12.00 -11.50
C SER A 91 -3.25 -11.79 -10.47
N ARG A 92 -3.20 -10.67 -9.77
CA ARG A 92 -4.23 -10.22 -8.83
C ARG A 92 -4.63 -8.81 -9.15
N THR A 93 -5.87 -8.47 -8.84
CA THR A 93 -6.40 -7.13 -9.05
C THR A 93 -6.69 -6.49 -7.71
N ARG A 94 -6.42 -5.19 -7.60
CA ARG A 94 -6.74 -4.38 -6.43
C ARG A 94 -7.43 -3.10 -6.84
N SER A 95 -8.39 -2.67 -6.03
CA SER A 95 -9.12 -1.42 -6.22
C SER A 95 -9.16 -0.67 -4.90
N PHE A 96 -8.93 0.64 -5.00
CA PHE A 96 -8.96 1.59 -3.91
C PHE A 96 -9.87 2.75 -4.26
N ARG A 97 -10.46 3.39 -3.25
CA ARG A 97 -11.15 4.67 -3.41
C ARG A 97 -10.95 5.54 -2.19
N ILE A 98 -11.09 6.86 -2.38
CA ILE A 98 -11.09 7.81 -1.26
C ILE A 98 -12.40 7.62 -0.47
N PRO A 99 -12.37 7.55 0.87
CA PRO A 99 -13.59 7.50 1.67
C PRO A 99 -14.43 8.77 1.46
N GLN A 100 -15.76 8.66 1.36
CA GLN A 100 -16.64 9.83 1.12
C GLN A 100 -16.52 10.96 2.15
N LYS A 101 -16.07 10.64 3.36
CA LYS A 101 -15.83 11.59 4.47
C LYS A 101 -14.36 11.63 4.89
N GLY A 102 -13.45 11.15 4.05
CA GLY A 102 -12.01 11.10 4.34
C GLY A 102 -11.30 12.33 3.82
N GLU A 103 -10.23 12.73 4.50
CA GLU A 103 -9.21 13.61 3.95
C GLU A 103 -8.28 12.76 3.07
N GLY A 104 -8.18 13.10 1.80
CA GLY A 104 -7.31 12.42 0.86
C GLY A 104 -7.54 12.90 -0.56
N ASP A 105 -6.45 13.19 -1.26
CA ASP A 105 -6.49 13.53 -2.68
C ASP A 105 -6.11 12.30 -3.49
N LEU A 106 -7.03 11.88 -4.37
CA LEU A 106 -6.80 10.79 -5.30
C LEU A 106 -5.58 11.06 -6.20
N THR A 107 -5.38 12.33 -6.56
CA THR A 107 -4.28 12.81 -7.40
C THR A 107 -2.93 12.57 -6.74
N GLU A 108 -2.81 12.85 -5.44
CA GLU A 108 -1.58 12.63 -4.68
C GLU A 108 -1.27 11.13 -4.56
N TRP A 109 -2.28 10.30 -4.28
CA TRP A 109 -2.10 8.84 -4.30
C TRP A 109 -1.58 8.33 -5.64
N ILE A 110 -2.09 8.84 -6.76
CA ILE A 110 -1.63 8.43 -8.10
C ILE A 110 -0.21 8.89 -8.36
N LYS A 111 0.12 10.13 -8.01
CA LYS A 111 1.45 10.71 -8.19
C LYS A 111 2.53 9.96 -7.42
N GLN A 112 2.19 9.37 -6.27
CA GLN A 112 3.14 8.61 -5.46
C GLN A 112 3.26 7.14 -5.91
N ILE A 113 2.27 6.61 -6.62
CA ILE A 113 2.26 5.23 -7.13
C ILE A 113 2.90 5.12 -8.53
N ARG A 114 2.95 6.21 -9.29
CA ARG A 114 3.52 6.29 -10.65
C ARG A 114 4.88 6.99 -10.64
#